data_AF-A0A645FGF3-F1
#
_entry.id   AF-A0A645FGF3-F1
#
_cell.length_a   1.000
_cell.length_b   1.000
_cell.length_c   1.000
_cell.angle_alpha   90.00
_cell.angle_beta   90.00
_cell.angle_gamma   90.00
#
_symmetry.space_group_name_H-M   'P 1'
#
loop_
_entity.id
_entity.type
_entity.pdbx_description
1 polymer ?
#
loop_
_entity_poly.entity_id
_entity_poly.type
_entity_poly.pdbx_seq_one_letter_code
_entity_poly.pdbx_strand_id
1 'polypeptide(L)' 'MCFLDENHYGKVITRNGLFSPTVMLNGGITGSWKKTPGIELSSFEETSGEVQQLFEPEIKRMESFYSETV' A
#
# COMPACT_ATOMS: atom_id res chain seq x y z
N MET A 1 8.91 -9.04 10.84
CA MET A 1 8.52 -7.98 11.78
C MET A 1 8.09 -6.79 10.93
N CYS A 2 6.92 -6.22 11.19
CA CYS A 2 6.43 -5.04 10.46
C CYS A 2 6.97 -3.79 11.16
N PHE A 3 7.63 -2.91 10.41
CA PHE A 3 8.15 -1.65 10.93
C PHE A 3 7.32 -0.50 10.38
N LEU A 4 6.70 0.26 11.29
CA LEU A 4 6.00 1.50 11.00
C LEU A 4 6.81 2.63 11.60
N ASP A 5 7.32 3.52 10.74
CA ASP A 5 7.96 4.76 11.18
C ASP A 5 6.96 5.61 11.97
N GLU A 6 7.42 6.20 13.08
CA GLU A 6 6.55 7.01 13.93
C GLU A 6 5.92 8.19 13.18
N ASN A 7 6.66 8.76 12.23
CA ASN A 7 6.20 9.86 11.38
C ASN A 7 5.10 9.43 10.40
N HIS A 8 4.92 8.14 10.20
CA HIS A 8 3.95 7.55 9.27
C HIS A 8 2.74 6.91 9.96
N TYR A 9 2.70 6.88 11.31
CA TYR A 9 1.53 6.38 12.05
C TYR A 9 0.22 7.00 11.60
N GLY A 10 0.17 8.33 11.51
CA GLY A 10 -1.04 9.05 11.10
C GLY A 10 -1.46 8.85 9.64
N LYS A 11 -0.58 8.29 8.80
CA LYS A 11 -0.88 7.95 7.40
C LYS A 11 -1.48 6.56 7.26
N VAL A 12 -1.21 5.68 8.23
CA VAL A 12 -1.60 4.25 8.20
C VAL A 12 -2.73 3.94 9.17
N ILE A 13 -2.78 4.61 10.32
CA ILE A 13 -3.78 4.37 11.35
C ILE A 13 -4.76 5.55 11.36
N THR A 14 -6.03 5.25 11.16
CA THR A 14 -7.10 6.24 11.23
C THR A 14 -7.35 6.67 12.68
N ARG A 15 -8.03 7.81 12.87
CA ARG A 15 -8.38 8.31 14.22
C ARG A 15 -9.19 7.32 15.07
N ASN A 16 -9.95 6.42 14.44
CA ASN A 16 -10.72 5.38 15.12
C ASN A 16 -9.95 4.04 15.24
N GLY A 17 -8.64 4.02 14.98
CA GLY A 17 -7.79 2.85 15.17
C GLY A 17 -7.87 1.79 14.07
N LEU A 18 -8.47 2.12 12.91
CA LEU A 18 -8.46 1.22 11.76
C LEU A 18 -7.13 1.34 11.02
N PHE A 19 -6.64 0.22 10.54
CA PHE A 19 -5.49 0.19 9.64
C PHE A 19 -5.93 0.40 8.21
N SER A 20 -5.40 1.44 7.58
CA SER A 20 -5.49 1.65 6.15
C SER A 20 -4.74 0.53 5.41
N PRO A 21 -5.17 0.17 4.19
CA PRO A 21 -4.40 -0.74 3.35
C PRO A 21 -3.02 -0.15 3.06
N THR A 22 -1.97 -0.94 3.28
CA THR A 22 -0.56 -0.47 3.22
C THR A 22 0.26 -1.22 2.20
N VAL A 23 1.28 -0.53 1.70
CA VAL A 23 2.34 -1.08 0.86
C VAL A 23 3.56 -1.32 1.72
N MET A 24 4.14 -2.52 1.62
CA MET A 24 5.31 -2.91 2.40
C MET A 24 6.46 -3.35 1.49
N LEU A 25 7.66 -2.86 1.78
CA LEU A 25 8.90 -3.28 1.13
C LEU A 25 9.90 -3.69 2.20
N ASN A 26 10.47 -4.90 2.10
CA ASN A 26 11.45 -5.44 3.04
C ASN A 26 11.01 -5.35 4.52
N GLY A 27 9.71 -5.48 4.78
CA GLY A 27 9.13 -5.42 6.14
C GLY A 27 8.86 -4.01 6.68
N GLY A 28 9.21 -2.95 5.95
CA GLY A 28 8.86 -1.57 6.27
C GLY A 28 7.63 -1.10 5.49
N ILE A 29 6.74 -0.34 6.14
CA ILE A 29 5.62 0.30 5.45
C ILE A 29 6.13 1.52 4.69
N THR A 30 5.97 1.51 3.37
CA THR A 30 6.46 2.56 2.47
C THR A 30 5.33 3.42 1.88
N GLY A 31 4.08 3.01 2.07
CA GLY A 31 2.94 3.72 1.52
C GLY A 31 1.59 3.14 1.93
N SER A 32 0.55 3.70 1.35
CA SER A 32 -0.81 3.19 1.41
C SER A 32 -1.33 2.83 0.02
N TRP A 33 -2.41 2.07 -0.02
CA TRP A 33 -3.14 1.84 -1.26
C TRP A 33 -4.64 1.92 -1.03
N LYS A 34 -5.38 2.14 -2.11
CA LYS A 34 -6.85 2.14 -2.10
C LYS A 34 -7.38 1.55 -3.41
N LYS A 35 -8.65 1.12 -3.38
CA LYS A 35 -9.37 0.66 -4.56
C LYS A 35 -10.31 1.76 -5.06
N THR A 36 -9.96 2.44 -6.14
CA THR A 36 -10.85 3.39 -6.85
C THR A 36 -10.46 3.48 -8.33
N PRO A 37 -11.39 3.31 -9.27
CA PRO A 37 -11.86 1.98 -9.76
C PRO A 37 -10.79 0.87 -9.91
N GLY A 38 -9.49 1.18 -9.91
CA GLY A 38 -8.38 0.22 -9.88
C GLY A 38 -7.61 0.26 -8.55
N ILE A 39 -6.45 -0.41 -8.49
CA ILE A 39 -5.55 -0.33 -7.32
C ILE A 39 -4.64 0.89 -7.50
N GLU A 40 -4.80 1.89 -6.62
CA GLU A 40 -3.95 3.09 -6.60
C GLU A 40 -2.99 3.01 -5.42
N LEU A 41 -1.68 3.10 -5.70
CA LEU A 41 -0.63 3.19 -4.67
C LEU A 41 -0.32 4.65 -4.34
N SER A 42 0.04 4.92 -3.09
CA SER A 42 0.47 6.22 -2.59
C SER A 42 1.67 6.05 -1.68
N SER A 43 2.85 6.39 -2.17
CA SER A 43 4.08 6.32 -1.37
C SER A 43 4.18 7.47 -0.37
N PHE A 44 4.78 7.21 0.78
CA PHE A 44 5.00 8.24 1.80
C PHE A 44 6.16 9.19 1.50
N GLU A 45 7.11 8.69 0.72
CA GLU A 45 8.30 9.39 0.23
C GLU A 45 8.45 9.16 -1.28
N GLU A 46 9.25 10.00 -1.95
CA GLU A 46 9.59 9.77 -3.36
C GLU A 46 10.27 8.40 -3.50
N THR A 47 9.61 7.50 -4.22
CA THR A 47 10.12 6.16 -4.52
C THR A 47 10.57 6.13 -5.97
N SER A 48 11.73 5.54 -6.24
CA SER A 48 12.21 5.40 -7.61
C SER A 48 11.23 4.54 -8.44
N GLY A 49 11.19 4.78 -9.75
CA GLY A 49 10.35 4.00 -10.66
C GLY A 49 10.65 2.50 -10.62
N GLU A 50 11.91 2.12 -10.37
CA GLU A 50 12.32 0.72 -10.20
C GLU A 50 11.64 0.06 -8.98
N VAL A 51 11.53 0.80 -7.86
CA VAL A 51 10.85 0.29 -6.66
C VAL A 51 9.35 0.16 -6.90
N GLN A 52 8.74 1.09 -7.65
CA GLN A 52 7.33 1.00 -8.01
C GLN A 52 7.03 -0.26 -8.84
N GLN A 53 7.93 -0.62 -9.77
CA GLN A 53 7.79 -1.81 -10.60
C GLN A 53 7.80 -3.13 -9.80
N LEU A 54 8.40 -3.15 -8.60
CA LEU A 54 8.37 -4.34 -7.74
C LEU A 54 6.95 -4.71 -7.28
N PHE A 55 6.03 -3.73 -7.25
CA PHE A 55 4.65 -3.94 -6.83
C PHE A 55 3.70 -4.35 -7.95
N GLU A 56 4.11 -4.24 -9.22
CA GLU A 56 3.28 -4.57 -10.38
C GLU A 56 2.64 -5.97 -10.35
N PRO A 57 3.36 -7.05 -9.98
CA PRO A 57 2.75 -8.38 -9.87
C PRO A 57 1.63 -8.43 -8.82
N GLU A 58 1.80 -7.71 -7.72
CA GLU A 58 0.86 -7.69 -6.60
C GLU A 58 -0.36 -6.82 -6.91
N ILE A 59 -0.17 -5.70 -7.61
CA ILE A 59 -1.26 -4.89 -8.18
C ILE A 59 -2.15 -5.76 -9.05
N LYS A 60 -1.57 -6.49 -10.02
CA LYS A 60 -2.31 -7.39 -10.92
C LYS A 60 -3.04 -8.49 -10.17
N ARG A 61 -2.40 -9.09 -9.16
CA ARG A 61 -3.02 -10.11 -8.31
C ARG A 61 -4.24 -9.55 -7.58
N MET A 62 -4.13 -8.35 -7.02
CA MET A 62 -5.23 -7.68 -6.32
C MET A 62 -6.35 -7.27 -7.26
N GLU A 63 -6.03 -6.74 -8.44
CA GLU A 63 -7.03 -6.42 -9.47
C GLU A 63 -7.81 -7.66 -9.91
N SER A 64 -7.13 -8.78 -10.16
CA SER A 64 -7.78 -10.06 -10.48
C SER A 64 -8.73 -10.50 -9.36
N PHE A 65 -8.25 -10.52 -8.11
CA PHE A 65 -9.03 -10.90 -6.93
C PHE A 65 -10.33 -10.08 -6.82
N TYR A 66 -10.24 -8.77 -6.99
CA TYR A 66 -11.41 -7.90 -6.91
C TYR A 66 -12.29 -7.91 -8.16
N SER A 67 -11.80 -8.38 -9.31
CA SER A 67 -12.60 -8.58 -10.52
C SER A 67 -13.46 -9.85 -10.47
N GLU A 68 -13.01 -10.87 -9.74
CA GLU A 68 -13.72 -12.14 -9.55
C GLU A 68 -14.81 -12.07 -8.46
N THR A 69 -14.84 -10.98 -7.70
CA THR A 69 -15.74 -10.82 -6.53
C THR A 69 -16.90 -9.84 -6.81
N VAL A 70 -17.29 -9.65 -8.09
CA VAL A 70 -18.42 -8.81 -8.51
C VAL A 70 -19.48 -9.65 -9.22
#